data_AF-A0A0G0ZTE7-F1
#
_entry.id   AF-A0A0G0ZTE7-F1
#
_cell.length_a   1.000
_cell.length_b   1.000
_cell.length_c   1.000
_cell.angle_alpha   90.00
_cell.angle_beta   90.00
_cell.angle_gamma   90.00
#
_symmetry.space_group_name_H-M   'P 1'
#
loop_
_entity.id
_entity.type
_entity.pdbx_description
1 polymer ?
#
loop_
_entity_poly.entity_id
_entity_poly.type
_entity_poly.pdbx_seq_one_letter_code
_entity_poly.pdbx_strand_id
1 'polypeptide(L)'
;MADTAQNQSEIGRKIDQYLEYLQIERGSSPLTIRDYKHYLTRLINWMDSQGIRRNLVDINADVVRSFRVYLAGLPGEGKALMTRRTQGYHVIALRSFLKWLIKNDYAVLSPEKIELPKVEERQVKFLNGEQVDRLLNAPTLSTIQGKRDKAILEVLF
;
A
#
# COMPACT_ATOMS: atom_id res chain seq x y z
N MET A 1 -7.27 -25.43 21.17
CA MET A 1 -6.40 -24.33 20.69
C MET A 1 -5.09 -24.94 20.18
N ALA A 2 -5.13 -25.72 19.09
CA ALA A 2 -3.96 -26.48 18.62
C ALA A 2 -3.99 -26.86 17.12
N ASP A 3 -4.46 -25.99 16.22
CA ASP A 3 -4.56 -26.36 14.79
C ASP A 3 -4.21 -25.29 13.73
N THR A 4 -3.73 -24.11 14.12
CA THR A 4 -3.43 -23.05 13.13
C THR A 4 -1.99 -23.06 12.59
N ALA A 5 -1.12 -23.94 13.10
CA ALA A 5 0.32 -23.90 12.81
C ALA A 5 0.77 -24.77 11.61
N GLN A 6 -0.04 -25.73 11.15
CA GLN A 6 0.42 -26.73 10.18
C GLN A 6 0.27 -26.35 8.69
N ASN A 7 -0.43 -25.26 8.34
CA ASN A 7 -0.77 -24.95 6.94
C ASN A 7 -0.34 -23.54 6.48
N GLN A 8 0.80 -23.05 6.97
CA GLN A 8 1.40 -21.84 6.41
C GLN A 8 2.19 -22.20 5.14
N SER A 9 1.63 -21.81 3.99
CA SER A 9 2.31 -21.82 2.69
C SER A 9 3.69 -21.14 2.72
N GLU A 10 4.62 -21.61 1.90
CA GLU A 10 5.99 -21.09 1.79
C GLU A 10 6.02 -19.56 1.67
N ILE A 11 5.23 -18.99 0.73
CA ILE A 11 5.11 -17.54 0.55
C ILE A 11 4.66 -16.84 1.83
N GLY A 12 3.67 -17.41 2.53
CA GLY A 12 3.11 -16.82 3.76
C GLY A 12 4.16 -16.69 4.87
N ARG A 13 4.95 -17.75 5.09
CA ARG A 13 6.06 -17.71 6.06
C ARG A 13 7.09 -16.66 5.68
N LYS A 14 7.41 -16.54 4.40
CA LYS A 14 8.36 -15.53 3.90
C LYS A 14 7.84 -14.11 4.03
N ILE A 15 6.53 -13.89 3.88
CA ILE A 15 5.92 -12.59 4.13
C ILE A 15 6.05 -12.22 5.60
N ASP A 16 5.78 -13.14 6.54
CA ASP A 16 5.93 -12.84 7.96
C ASP A 16 7.38 -12.48 8.31
N GLN A 17 8.37 -13.23 7.81
CA GLN A 17 9.80 -12.92 7.95
C GLN A 17 10.18 -11.56 7.34
N TYR A 18 9.61 -11.23 6.18
CA TYR A 18 9.83 -9.95 5.53
C TYR A 18 9.22 -8.78 6.31
N LEU A 19 8.05 -8.96 6.91
CA LEU A 19 7.42 -7.93 7.74
C LEU A 19 8.22 -7.69 9.02
N GLU A 20 8.76 -8.75 9.63
CA GLU A 20 9.69 -8.66 10.75
C GLU A 20 10.97 -7.91 10.36
N TYR A 21 11.55 -8.22 9.20
CA TYR A 21 12.66 -7.46 8.62
C TYR A 21 12.33 -5.97 8.45
N LEU A 22 11.14 -5.63 7.94
CA LEU A 22 10.71 -4.24 7.79
C LEU A 22 10.61 -3.52 9.15
N GLN A 23 10.19 -4.24 10.19
CA GLN A 23 10.03 -3.70 11.53
C GLN A 23 11.37 -3.50 12.23
N ILE A 24 12.21 -4.53 12.26
CA ILE A 24 13.41 -4.57 13.09
C ILE A 24 14.59 -3.90 12.37
N GLU A 25 14.90 -4.34 11.14
CA GLU A 25 16.10 -3.89 10.43
C GLU A 25 15.90 -2.55 9.71
N ARG A 26 14.69 -2.31 9.18
CA ARG A 26 14.38 -1.09 8.42
C ARG A 26 13.76 0.01 9.26
N GLY A 27 13.34 -0.27 10.49
CA GLY A 27 12.67 0.69 11.37
C GLY A 27 11.40 1.29 10.75
N SER A 28 10.68 0.51 9.94
CA SER A 28 9.49 0.99 9.23
C SER A 28 8.37 1.29 10.21
N SER A 29 7.56 2.32 9.92
CA SER A 29 6.43 2.66 10.79
C SER A 29 5.40 1.52 10.85
N PRO A 30 4.62 1.40 11.94
CA PRO A 30 3.54 0.41 12.05
C PRO A 30 2.52 0.51 10.91
N LEU A 31 2.28 1.72 10.40
CA LEU A 31 1.40 1.96 9.25
C LEU A 31 1.96 1.34 7.98
N THR A 32 3.25 1.53 7.69
CA THR A 32 3.90 0.91 6.53
C THR A 32 3.84 -0.62 6.60
N ILE A 33 4.12 -1.20 7.77
CA ILE A 33 4.07 -2.66 7.97
C ILE A 33 2.65 -3.19 7.73
N ARG A 34 1.64 -2.52 8.31
CA ARG A 34 0.22 -2.87 8.12
C ARG A 34 -0.17 -2.83 6.65
N ASP A 35 0.20 -1.78 5.94
CA ASP A 35 -0.17 -1.61 4.53
C ASP A 35 0.52 -2.66 3.65
N TYR A 36 1.81 -2.94 3.89
CA TYR A 36 2.55 -3.98 3.16
C TYR A 36 1.96 -5.37 3.43
N LYS A 37 1.61 -5.67 4.68
CA LYS A 37 0.89 -6.90 5.04
C LYS A 37 -0.42 -7.01 4.26
N HIS A 38 -1.23 -5.96 4.25
CA HIS A 38 -2.49 -5.93 3.51
C HIS A 38 -2.29 -6.24 2.02
N TYR A 39 -1.32 -5.59 1.37
CA TYR A 39 -1.05 -5.78 -0.06
C TYR A 39 -0.56 -7.19 -0.39
N LEU A 40 0.35 -7.74 0.41
CA LEU A 40 0.91 -9.08 0.19
C LEU A 40 -0.09 -10.18 0.53
N THR A 41 -0.92 -10.01 1.56
CA THR A 41 -2.02 -10.93 1.86
C THR A 41 -3.05 -10.95 0.73
N ARG A 42 -3.36 -9.80 0.12
CA ARG A 42 -4.26 -9.75 -1.05
C ARG A 42 -3.71 -10.56 -2.23
N LEU A 43 -2.40 -10.54 -2.47
CA LEU A 43 -1.77 -11.37 -3.50
C LEU A 43 -1.99 -12.86 -3.21
N ILE A 44 -1.72 -13.31 -1.98
CA ILE A 44 -1.93 -14.73 -1.61
C ILE A 44 -3.38 -15.15 -1.80
N ASN A 45 -4.32 -14.38 -1.25
CA ASN A 45 -5.75 -14.69 -1.35
C ASN A 45 -6.22 -14.75 -2.81
N TRP A 46 -5.67 -13.88 -3.67
CA TRP A 46 -5.95 -13.94 -5.09
C TRP A 46 -5.35 -15.19 -5.73
N MET A 47 -4.10 -15.55 -5.43
CA MET A 47 -3.46 -16.78 -5.94
C MET A 47 -4.30 -18.02 -5.59
N ASP A 48 -4.85 -18.08 -4.38
CA ASP A 48 -5.75 -19.16 -3.96
C ASP A 48 -7.02 -19.23 -4.79
N SER A 49 -7.65 -18.08 -5.03
CA SER A 49 -8.86 -18.01 -5.83
C SER A 49 -8.65 -18.48 -7.28
N GLN A 50 -7.41 -18.43 -7.76
CA GLN A 50 -7.01 -18.89 -9.09
C GLN A 50 -6.47 -20.33 -9.09
N GLY A 51 -6.40 -21.00 -7.93
CA GLY A 51 -5.82 -22.33 -7.79
C GLY A 51 -4.31 -22.38 -8.02
N ILE A 52 -3.61 -21.25 -7.90
CA ILE A 52 -2.17 -21.14 -8.07
C ILE A 52 -1.49 -21.62 -6.78
N ARG A 53 -0.47 -22.47 -6.93
CA ARG A 53 0.32 -22.96 -5.79
C ARG A 53 1.05 -21.80 -5.12
N ARG A 54 1.18 -21.86 -3.80
CA ARG A 54 1.80 -20.81 -2.99
C ARG A 54 3.31 -21.04 -2.76
N ASN A 55 4.04 -21.41 -3.81
CA ASN A 55 5.51 -21.50 -3.75
C ASN A 55 6.14 -20.24 -4.33
N LEU A 56 7.36 -19.92 -3.90
CA LEU A 56 8.08 -18.73 -4.36
C LEU A 56 8.27 -18.68 -5.88
N VAL A 57 8.51 -19.85 -6.49
CA VAL A 57 8.72 -20.01 -7.94
C VAL A 57 7.46 -19.73 -8.77
N ASP A 58 6.28 -19.84 -8.15
CA ASP A 58 5.00 -19.62 -8.83
C ASP A 58 4.72 -18.11 -9.01
N ILE A 59 5.44 -17.21 -8.32
CA ILE A 59 5.39 -15.77 -8.57
C ILE A 59 6.22 -15.43 -9.82
N ASN A 60 5.70 -15.83 -10.99
CA ASN A 60 6.31 -15.56 -12.28
C ASN A 60 5.68 -14.32 -12.97
N ALA A 61 6.24 -13.93 -14.13
CA ALA A 61 5.80 -12.72 -14.83
C ALA A 61 4.33 -12.76 -15.25
N ASP A 62 3.79 -13.93 -15.59
CA ASP A 62 2.40 -14.10 -16.00
C ASP A 62 1.45 -14.00 -14.80
N VAL A 63 1.83 -14.58 -13.66
CA VAL A 63 1.09 -14.43 -12.39
C VAL A 63 1.05 -12.97 -11.95
N VAL A 64 2.17 -12.25 -12.04
CA VAL A 64 2.20 -10.81 -11.74
C VAL A 64 1.34 -10.00 -12.71
N ARG A 65 1.35 -10.33 -14.01
CA ARG A 65 0.48 -9.68 -15.00
C ARG A 65 -1.00 -9.92 -14.69
N SER A 66 -1.39 -11.17 -14.44
CA SER A 66 -2.76 -11.54 -14.09
C SER A 66 -3.21 -10.90 -12.77
N PHE A 67 -2.31 -10.79 -11.79
CA PHE A 67 -2.60 -10.08 -10.54
C PHE A 67 -2.90 -8.60 -10.79
N ARG A 68 -2.14 -7.93 -11.66
CA ARG A 68 -2.40 -6.52 -12.03
C ARG A 68 -3.75 -6.35 -12.72
N VAL A 69 -4.15 -7.28 -13.60
CA VAL A 69 -5.48 -7.27 -14.23
C VAL A 69 -6.58 -7.45 -13.19
N TYR A 70 -6.40 -8.39 -12.26
CA TYR A 70 -7.32 -8.57 -11.13
C TYR A 70 -7.47 -7.29 -10.30
N LEU A 71 -6.35 -6.64 -9.93
CA LEU A 71 -6.37 -5.38 -9.19
C LEU A 71 -7.15 -4.28 -9.93
N ALA A 72 -7.05 -4.21 -11.26
CA ALA A 72 -7.79 -3.24 -12.06
C ALA A 72 -9.32 -3.49 -12.06
N GLY A 73 -9.76 -4.74 -11.87
CA GLY A 73 -11.16 -5.12 -11.77
C GLY A 73 -11.78 -4.96 -10.37
N LEU A 74 -10.99 -4.61 -9.36
CA LEU A 74 -11.50 -4.47 -8.00
C LEU A 74 -12.21 -3.14 -7.77
N PRO A 75 -13.28 -3.11 -6.96
CA PRO A 75 -13.89 -1.88 -6.53
C PRO A 75 -12.93 -1.09 -5.64
N GLY A 76 -12.80 0.20 -5.92
CA GLY A 76 -12.19 1.21 -5.07
C GLY A 76 -13.23 1.93 -4.21
N GLU A 77 -12.81 3.03 -3.58
CA GLU A 77 -13.70 3.86 -2.76
C GLU A 77 -14.82 4.47 -3.60
N GLY A 78 -16.05 4.43 -3.09
CA GLY A 78 -17.19 5.13 -3.70
C GLY A 78 -17.78 4.49 -4.97
N LYS A 79 -17.64 3.17 -5.16
CA LYS A 79 -18.13 2.38 -6.33
C LYS A 79 -17.34 2.58 -7.64
N ALA A 80 -16.28 3.38 -7.64
CA ALA A 80 -15.34 3.44 -8.75
C ALA A 80 -14.43 2.21 -8.75
N LEU A 81 -13.76 1.90 -9.87
CA LEU A 81 -12.68 0.90 -9.88
C LEU A 81 -11.46 1.41 -9.10
N MET A 82 -10.63 0.48 -8.63
CA MET A 82 -9.43 0.81 -7.87
C MET A 82 -8.49 1.70 -8.68
N THR A 83 -8.07 2.82 -8.09
CA THR A 83 -7.23 3.80 -8.78
C THR A 83 -5.86 3.21 -9.16
N ARG A 84 -5.24 3.74 -10.24
CA ARG A 84 -3.87 3.35 -10.65
C ARG A 84 -2.84 3.56 -9.53
N ARG A 85 -3.05 4.55 -8.67
CA ARG A 85 -2.19 4.82 -7.51
C ARG A 85 -2.27 3.68 -6.49
N THR A 86 -3.48 3.27 -6.12
CA THR A 86 -3.69 2.16 -5.18
C THR A 86 -3.18 0.84 -5.74
N GLN A 87 -3.40 0.58 -7.04
CA GLN A 87 -2.78 -0.56 -7.74
C GLN A 87 -1.25 -0.50 -7.64
N GLY A 88 -0.66 0.69 -7.83
CA GLY A 88 0.77 0.94 -7.69
C GLY A 88 1.32 0.53 -6.32
N TYR A 89 0.62 0.83 -5.22
CA TYR A 89 1.07 0.42 -3.88
C TYR A 89 1.20 -1.10 -3.72
N HIS A 90 0.29 -1.87 -4.30
CA HIS A 90 0.38 -3.33 -4.28
C HIS A 90 1.61 -3.83 -5.03
N VAL A 91 1.89 -3.25 -6.20
CA VAL A 91 3.07 -3.59 -7.01
C VAL A 91 4.36 -3.17 -6.32
N ILE A 92 4.38 -2.03 -5.62
CA ILE A 92 5.54 -1.55 -4.85
C ILE A 92 5.85 -2.53 -3.70
N ALA A 93 4.84 -2.94 -2.93
CA ALA A 93 5.01 -3.91 -1.86
C ALA A 93 5.55 -5.25 -2.39
N LEU A 94 5.00 -5.74 -3.50
CA LEU A 94 5.49 -6.95 -4.16
C LEU A 94 6.96 -6.82 -4.61
N ARG A 95 7.33 -5.70 -5.25
CA ARG A 95 8.73 -5.45 -5.66
C ARG A 95 9.66 -5.42 -4.46
N SER A 96 9.26 -4.78 -3.36
CA SER A 96 10.08 -4.72 -2.15
C SER A 96 10.25 -6.10 -1.50
N PHE A 97 9.19 -6.91 -1.46
CA PHE A 97 9.24 -8.30 -1.00
C PHE A 97 10.17 -9.16 -1.86
N LEU A 98 10.04 -9.11 -3.19
CA LEU A 98 10.93 -9.84 -4.11
C LEU A 98 12.39 -9.39 -4.00
N LYS A 99 12.65 -8.10 -3.78
CA LYS A 99 14.02 -7.60 -3.51
C LYS A 99 14.60 -8.21 -2.24
N TRP A 100 13.80 -8.28 -1.18
CA TRP A 100 14.23 -8.91 0.06
C TRP A 100 14.49 -10.41 -0.13
N LEU A 101 13.66 -11.11 -0.88
CA LEU A 101 13.88 -12.53 -1.20
C LEU A 101 15.19 -12.76 -1.96
N ILE A 102 15.49 -11.95 -2.98
CA ILE A 102 16.76 -12.03 -3.71
C ILE A 102 17.96 -11.75 -2.78
N LYS A 103 17.84 -10.77 -1.88
CA LYS A 103 18.90 -10.46 -0.89
C LYS A 103 19.18 -11.64 0.05
N ASN A 104 18.20 -12.52 0.26
CA ASN A 104 18.30 -13.71 1.10
C ASN A 104 18.47 -15.00 0.27
N ASP A 105 19.02 -14.88 -0.94
CA ASP A 105 19.39 -16.00 -1.83
C ASP A 105 18.22 -16.90 -2.29
N TYR A 106 16.98 -16.40 -2.28
CA TYR A 106 15.84 -17.12 -2.85
C TYR A 106 15.75 -16.89 -4.37
N ALA A 107 15.58 -17.98 -5.12
CA ALA A 107 15.37 -17.94 -6.56
C ALA A 107 13.94 -17.48 -6.91
N VAL A 108 13.79 -16.19 -7.23
CA VAL A 108 12.50 -15.58 -7.57
C VAL A 108 12.58 -14.66 -8.78
N LEU A 109 11.42 -14.24 -9.27
CA LEU A 109 11.31 -13.24 -10.35
C LEU A 109 12.05 -11.95 -9.98
N SER A 110 12.92 -11.48 -10.88
CA SER A 110 13.57 -10.18 -10.71
C SER A 110 12.54 -9.05 -10.58
N PRO A 111 12.60 -8.24 -9.50
CA PRO A 111 11.74 -7.09 -9.26
C PRO A 111 11.80 -6.03 -10.37
N GLU A 112 12.82 -6.05 -11.21
CA GLU A 112 12.99 -5.10 -12.33
C GLU A 112 12.10 -5.44 -13.52
N LYS A 113 11.68 -6.71 -13.65
CA LYS A 113 10.71 -7.14 -14.68
C LYS A 113 9.29 -6.67 -14.38
N ILE A 114 9.06 -6.09 -13.20
CA ILE A 114 7.75 -5.60 -12.78
C ILE A 114 7.68 -4.09 -12.99
N GLU A 115 6.98 -3.70 -14.06
CA GLU A 115 6.73 -2.29 -14.37
C GLU A 115 5.73 -1.67 -13.39
N LEU A 116 6.08 -0.49 -12.88
CA LEU A 116 5.16 0.32 -12.09
C LEU A 116 4.19 1.08 -12.99
N PRO A 117 2.91 1.20 -12.62
CA PRO A 117 1.99 2.05 -13.35
C PRO A 117 2.50 3.50 -13.30
N LYS A 118 2.50 4.19 -14.46
CA LYS A 118 2.66 5.64 -14.49
C LYS A 118 1.44 6.26 -13.81
N VAL A 119 1.67 6.86 -12.64
CA VAL A 119 0.65 7.59 -11.89
C VAL A 119 0.87 9.06 -12.19
N GLU A 120 -0.15 9.74 -12.70
CA GLU A 120 -0.09 11.18 -12.89
C GLU A 120 0.11 11.87 -11.53
N GLU A 121 1.05 12.81 -11.50
CA GLU A 121 1.28 13.62 -10.32
C GLU A 121 0.05 14.50 -10.06
N ARG A 122 -0.37 14.53 -8.79
CA ARG A 122 -1.45 15.43 -8.40
C ARG A 122 -0.91 16.84 -8.50
N GLN A 123 -1.48 17.65 -9.38
CA GLN A 123 -1.18 19.07 -9.40
C GLN A 123 -1.61 19.67 -8.05
N VAL A 124 -0.64 20.27 -7.35
CA VAL A 124 -0.91 21.04 -6.14
C VAL A 124 -1.69 22.26 -6.55
N LYS A 125 -2.90 22.41 -5.98
CA LYS A 125 -3.66 23.65 -6.12
C LYS A 125 -3.16 24.60 -5.05
N PHE A 126 -2.58 25.73 -5.47
CA PHE A 126 -2.19 26.80 -4.56
C PHE A 126 -3.39 27.69 -4.25
N LEU A 127 -3.46 28.18 -3.02
CA LEU A 127 -4.41 29.23 -2.64
C LEU A 127 -3.80 30.58 -2.99
N ASN A 128 -4.60 31.50 -3.54
CA ASN A 128 -4.22 32.90 -3.66
C ASN A 128 -4.50 33.65 -2.35
N GLY A 129 -3.98 34.88 -2.20
CA GLY A 129 -4.12 35.66 -0.96
C GLY A 129 -5.57 35.80 -0.49
N GLU A 130 -6.50 36.12 -1.39
CA GLU A 130 -7.93 36.24 -1.06
C GLU A 130 -8.57 34.91 -0.61
N GLN A 131 -8.09 33.78 -1.11
CA GLN A 131 -8.53 32.46 -0.67
C GLN A 131 -7.99 32.14 0.73
N VAL A 132 -6.76 32.54 1.04
CA VAL A 132 -6.18 32.41 2.38
C VAL A 132 -6.94 33.30 3.36
N ASP A 133 -7.20 34.56 3.02
CA ASP A 133 -7.96 35.48 3.88
C ASP A 133 -9.37 34.96 4.18
N ARG A 134 -10.05 34.41 3.17
CA ARG A 134 -11.36 33.76 3.36
C ARG A 134 -11.28 32.54 4.26
N LEU A 135 -10.25 31.71 4.09
CA LEU A 135 -10.05 30.52 4.92
C LEU A 135 -9.80 30.91 6.38
N LEU A 136 -8.88 31.85 6.61
CA LEU A 136 -8.52 32.32 7.94
C LEU A 136 -9.72 32.96 8.66
N ASN A 137 -10.65 33.60 7.94
CA ASN A 137 -11.82 34.25 8.53
C ASN A 137 -13.09 33.39 8.56
N ALA A 138 -13.02 32.12 8.14
CA ALA A 138 -14.17 31.21 8.16
C ALA A 138 -14.68 30.83 9.57
N PRO A 139 -13.83 30.66 10.61
CA PRO A 139 -14.31 30.22 11.93
C PRO A 139 -15.10 31.29 12.69
N THR A 140 -16.21 30.89 13.34
CA THR A 140 -17.03 31.79 14.16
C THR A 140 -16.46 32.01 15.55
N LEU A 141 -16.02 33.23 15.86
CA LEU A 141 -15.35 33.57 17.12
C LEU A 141 -16.26 33.64 18.37
N SER A 142 -17.58 33.47 18.21
CA SER A 142 -18.54 33.45 19.32
C SER A 142 -18.48 32.16 20.14
N THR A 143 -17.84 31.10 19.63
CA THR A 143 -17.69 29.82 20.31
C THR A 143 -16.23 29.53 20.65
N ILE A 144 -15.99 28.72 21.68
CA ILE A 144 -14.63 28.29 22.05
C ILE A 144 -14.01 27.47 20.91
N GLN A 145 -14.81 26.62 20.25
CA GLN A 145 -14.39 25.83 19.09
C GLN A 145 -13.90 26.73 17.96
N GLY A 146 -14.67 27.77 17.59
CA GLY A 146 -14.27 28.65 16.50
C GLY A 146 -13.03 29.49 16.81
N LYS A 147 -12.82 29.90 18.06
CA LYS A 147 -11.55 30.54 18.48
C LYS A 147 -10.36 29.59 18.37
N ARG A 148 -10.52 28.33 18.78
CA ARG A 148 -9.48 27.29 18.65
C ARG A 148 -9.17 27.03 17.17
N ASP A 149 -10.20 26.85 16.35
CA ASP A 149 -10.04 26.54 14.93
C ASP A 149 -9.40 27.72 14.18
N LYS A 150 -9.73 28.97 14.53
CA LYS A 150 -9.04 30.18 14.04
C LYS A 150 -7.55 30.17 14.39
N ALA A 151 -7.20 29.90 15.64
CA ALA A 151 -5.80 29.84 16.07
C ALA A 151 -5.02 28.72 15.35
N ILE A 152 -5.64 27.56 15.14
CA ILE A 152 -5.03 26.47 14.37
C ILE A 152 -4.77 26.90 12.92
N LEU A 153 -5.74 27.56 12.27
CA LEU A 153 -5.59 28.04 10.90
C LEU A 153 -4.48 29.10 10.76
N GLU A 154 -4.37 30.05 11.69
CA GLU A 154 -3.32 31.08 11.69
C GLU A 154 -1.92 30.54 12.02
N VAL A 155 -1.81 29.35 12.60
CA VAL A 155 -0.50 28.69 12.82
C VAL A 155 -0.08 27.88 11.59
N LEU A 156 -1.04 27.35 10.84
CA LEU A 156 -0.78 26.51 9.67
C LEU A 156 -0.50 27.31 8.38
N PHE A 157 -0.95 28.56 8.31
CA PHE A 157 -0.84 29.46 7.16
C PHE A 157 -0.19 30.78 7.56
#